data_AF-A0A8E1C4C8-F1
#
_entry.id   AF-A0A8E1C4C8-F1
#
_cell.length_a   1.000
_cell.length_b   1.000
_cell.length_c   1.000
_cell.angle_alpha   90.00
_cell.angle_beta   90.00
_cell.angle_gamma   90.00
#
_symmetry.space_group_name_H-M   'P 1'
#
loop_
_entity.id
_entity.type
_entity.pdbx_description
1 polymer ?
#
loop_
_entity_poly.entity_id
_entity_poly.type
_entity_poly.pdbx_seq_one_letter_code
_entity_poly.pdbx_strand_id
1 'polypeptide(L)'
;MRDHKGNLIAAAGQKVNPLDFVAIRQDLVFIDGDDRAQLAWATARYTDVAAKIIFVNGSPIEQMTAKKRRFYFDQEGKLTRTFGIEHTPAVVSQNGKTMRVSEHVIKPGRPG
;
A
#
# COMPACT_ATOMS: atom_id res chain seq x y z
N MET A 1 -12.91 -27.38 14.85
CA MET A 1 -13.69 -27.89 13.70
C MET A 1 -13.05 -27.33 12.43
N ARG A 2 -12.70 -28.16 11.45
CA ARG A 2 -12.08 -27.76 10.17
C ARG A 2 -13.16 -27.30 9.20
N ASP A 3 -12.89 -26.28 8.39
CA ASP A 3 -13.66 -26.04 7.17
C ASP A 3 -13.13 -26.91 6.01
N HIS A 4 -13.97 -27.13 5.01
CA HIS A 4 -13.65 -27.93 3.83
C HIS A 4 -12.84 -27.15 2.78
N LYS A 5 -12.27 -25.99 3.14
CA LYS A 5 -11.40 -25.17 2.28
C LYS A 5 -9.95 -25.10 2.80
N GLY A 6 -9.64 -25.79 3.89
CA GLY A 6 -8.29 -25.88 4.44
C GLY A 6 -7.86 -24.66 5.24
N ASN A 7 -8.78 -23.78 5.65
CA ASN A 7 -8.42 -22.66 6.51
C ASN A 7 -8.44 -23.08 7.98
N LEU A 8 -7.35 -22.75 8.66
CA LEU A 8 -7.18 -22.96 10.08
C LEU A 8 -8.11 -22.00 10.84
N ILE A 9 -9.18 -22.52 11.45
CA ILE A 9 -9.98 -21.77 12.41
C ILE A 9 -9.14 -21.63 13.69
N ALA A 10 -8.48 -20.48 13.87
CA ALA A 10 -7.80 -20.16 15.11
C ALA A 10 -8.82 -20.19 16.27
N ALA A 11 -8.51 -20.92 17.34
CA ALA A 11 -9.33 -20.92 18.53
C ALA A 11 -9.34 -19.52 19.15
N ALA A 12 -10.52 -19.05 19.60
CA ALA A 12 -10.68 -17.75 20.23
C ALA A 12 -9.69 -17.62 21.41
N GLY A 13 -8.74 -16.69 21.29
CA GLY A 13 -7.69 -16.45 22.29
C GLY A 13 -6.25 -16.63 21.78
N GLN A 14 -6.03 -17.26 20.62
CA GLN A 14 -4.68 -17.38 20.05
C GLN A 14 -4.30 -16.10 19.29
N LYS A 15 -3.31 -15.34 19.78
CA LYS A 15 -2.67 -14.25 19.03
C LYS A 15 -1.89 -14.84 17.86
N VAL A 16 -2.54 -14.98 16.71
CA VAL A 16 -1.93 -15.39 15.45
C VAL A 16 -1.45 -14.13 14.70
N ASN A 17 -0.17 -14.09 14.32
CA ASN A 17 0.30 -13.06 13.39
C ASN A 17 -0.04 -13.52 11.96
N PRO A 18 -0.82 -12.76 11.17
CA PRO A 18 -1.12 -13.13 9.79
C PRO A 18 0.13 -13.39 8.93
N LEU A 19 1.25 -12.73 9.25
CA LEU A 19 2.54 -12.91 8.55
C LEU A 19 3.22 -14.26 8.87
N ASP A 20 2.73 -15.04 9.83
CA ASP A 20 3.18 -16.41 10.06
C ASP A 20 2.71 -17.37 8.95
N PHE A 21 1.64 -17.01 8.24
CA PHE A 21 0.97 -17.89 7.27
C PHE A 21 0.75 -17.25 5.89
N VAL A 22 0.93 -15.93 5.78
CA VAL A 22 0.73 -15.17 4.55
C VAL A 22 2.01 -14.41 4.18
N ALA A 23 2.50 -14.62 2.95
CA ALA A 23 3.53 -13.79 2.35
C ALA A 23 2.88 -12.62 1.60
N ILE A 24 3.22 -11.40 1.99
CA ILE A 24 2.88 -10.19 1.23
C ILE A 24 3.81 -10.15 0.02
N ARG A 25 3.24 -10.35 -1.17
CA ARG A 25 4.01 -10.41 -2.43
C ARG A 25 4.22 -9.05 -3.10
N GLN A 26 3.51 -8.03 -2.64
CA GLN A 26 3.52 -6.71 -3.25
C GLN A 26 3.66 -5.66 -2.17
N ASP A 27 4.51 -4.66 -2.41
CA ASP A 27 4.59 -3.50 -1.54
C ASP A 27 3.30 -2.68 -1.63
N LEU A 28 2.95 -2.01 -0.53
CA LEU A 28 1.89 -1.02 -0.51
C LEU A 28 2.55 0.37 -0.56
N VAL A 29 2.27 1.12 -1.61
CA VAL A 29 2.91 2.41 -1.86
C VAL A 29 1.85 3.49 -1.74
N PHE A 30 1.92 4.29 -0.68
CA PHE A 30 0.99 5.36 -0.37
C PHE A 30 1.50 6.67 -0.96
N ILE A 31 0.65 7.38 -1.70
CA ILE A 31 0.95 8.68 -2.31
C ILE A 31 -0.20 9.66 -2.08
N ASP A 32 0.13 10.95 -2.00
CA ASP A 32 -0.86 12.00 -2.30
C ASP A 32 -1.16 11.98 -3.80
N GLY A 33 -2.41 11.72 -4.16
CA GLY A 33 -2.85 11.63 -5.55
C GLY A 33 -2.90 12.96 -6.29
N ASP A 34 -3.00 14.07 -5.55
CA ASP A 34 -2.99 15.41 -6.11
C ASP A 34 -1.54 15.89 -6.38
N ASP A 35 -0.54 15.26 -5.75
CA ASP A 35 0.88 15.52 -6.01
C ASP A 35 1.40 14.70 -7.22
N ARG A 36 1.49 15.38 -8.36
CA ARG A 36 2.02 14.81 -9.60
C ARG A 36 3.45 14.28 -9.47
N ALA A 37 4.27 14.85 -8.59
CA ALA A 37 5.64 14.39 -8.35
C ALA A 37 5.64 13.04 -7.61
N GLN A 38 4.74 12.84 -6.65
CA GLN A 38 4.58 11.56 -5.95
C GLN A 38 4.07 10.46 -6.89
N LEU A 39 3.09 10.79 -7.73
CA LEU A 39 2.60 9.88 -8.75
C LEU A 39 3.71 9.46 -9.71
N ALA A 40 4.47 10.43 -10.23
CA ALA A 40 5.59 10.15 -11.13
C ALA A 40 6.65 9.30 -10.42
N TRP A 41 6.98 9.63 -9.18
CA TRP A 41 7.92 8.89 -8.34
C TRP A 41 7.51 7.42 -8.16
N ALA A 42 6.24 7.17 -7.84
CA ALA A 42 5.72 5.82 -7.61
C ALA A 42 5.60 5.01 -8.91
N THR A 43 5.09 5.63 -9.97
CA THR A 43 4.90 4.94 -11.26
C THR A 43 6.21 4.67 -12.00
N ALA A 44 7.27 5.45 -11.75
CA ALA A 44 8.62 5.18 -12.28
C ALA A 44 9.36 4.05 -11.54
N ARG A 45 9.08 3.86 -10.24
CA ARG A 45 9.81 2.90 -9.38
C ARG A 45 9.16 1.53 -9.31
N TYR A 46 7.83 1.48 -9.36
CA TYR A 46 7.09 0.25 -9.10
C TYR A 46 6.22 -0.13 -10.29
N THR A 47 6.24 -1.40 -10.66
CA THR A 47 5.28 -2.00 -11.59
C THR A 47 4.01 -2.43 -10.85
N ASP A 48 2.95 -2.78 -11.58
CA ASP A 48 1.70 -3.27 -10.99
C ASP A 48 1.84 -4.63 -10.30
N VAL A 49 2.78 -5.46 -10.75
CA VAL A 49 3.15 -6.73 -10.13
C VAL A 49 3.99 -6.53 -8.87
N ALA A 50 4.84 -5.50 -8.82
CA ALA A 50 5.70 -5.23 -7.67
C ALA A 50 4.99 -4.49 -6.53
N ALA A 51 4.06 -3.58 -6.84
CA ALA A 51 3.37 -2.81 -5.81
C ALA A 51 1.95 -2.37 -6.17
N LYS A 52 1.13 -2.27 -5.13
CA LYS A 52 -0.15 -1.57 -5.15
C LYS A 52 0.09 -0.11 -4.80
N ILE A 53 -0.19 0.79 -5.74
CA ILE A 53 -0.18 2.23 -5.47
C ILE A 53 -1.56 2.62 -4.90
N ILE A 54 -1.53 3.22 -3.72
CA ILE A 54 -2.67 3.60 -2.90
C ILE A 54 -2.66 5.12 -2.73
N PHE A 55 -3.75 5.76 -3.08
CA PHE A 55 -3.96 7.19 -2.97
C PHE A 55 -4.51 7.50 -1.58
N VAL A 56 -3.91 8.45 -0.87
CA VAL A 56 -4.45 8.95 0.41
C VAL A 56 -5.32 10.20 0.23
N ASN A 57 -5.12 10.90 -0.88
CA ASN A 57 -5.88 12.07 -1.30
C ASN A 57 -5.98 12.08 -2.84
N GLY A 58 -6.87 12.90 -3.41
CA GLY A 58 -7.13 12.98 -4.84
C GLY A 58 -7.94 11.81 -5.42
N SER A 59 -8.44 11.94 -6.65
CA SER A 59 -9.22 10.88 -7.31
C SER A 59 -8.34 9.97 -8.17
N PRO A 60 -8.32 8.64 -7.95
CA PRO A 60 -7.62 7.70 -8.83
C PRO A 60 -8.25 7.60 -10.23
N ILE A 61 -9.52 8.01 -10.36
CA ILE A 61 -10.37 7.71 -11.54
C ILE A 61 -9.81 8.34 -12.81
N GLU A 62 -9.37 9.60 -12.75
CA GLU A 62 -8.79 10.29 -13.91
C GLU A 62 -7.48 9.62 -14.37
N GLN A 63 -6.72 9.05 -13.43
CA GLN A 63 -5.41 8.48 -13.70
C GLN A 63 -5.45 7.00 -14.14
N MET A 64 -6.47 6.25 -13.70
CA MET A 64 -6.71 4.86 -14.11
C MET A 64 -6.95 4.74 -15.61
N THR A 65 -7.69 5.70 -16.19
CA THR A 65 -8.04 5.72 -17.61
C THR A 65 -6.81 5.92 -18.50
N ALA A 66 -5.81 6.66 -18.03
CA ALA A 66 -4.62 7.01 -18.81
C ALA A 66 -3.52 5.92 -18.80
N LYS A 67 -3.38 5.16 -17.70
CA LYS A 67 -2.18 4.32 -17.48
C LYS A 67 -2.39 2.81 -17.55
N LYS A 68 -3.61 2.30 -17.80
CA LYS A 68 -3.97 0.86 -17.80
C LYS A 68 -3.41 0.10 -16.59
N ARG A 69 -3.32 0.78 -15.44
CA ARG A 69 -2.77 0.25 -14.19
C ARG A 69 -3.81 0.37 -13.09
N ARG A 70 -3.84 -0.63 -12.20
CA ARG A 70 -4.66 -0.61 -10.99
C ARG A 70 -4.09 0.40 -9.99
N PHE A 71 -4.92 1.34 -9.60
CA PHE A 71 -4.71 2.23 -8.47
C PHE A 71 -5.78 1.94 -7.42
N TYR A 72 -5.44 2.17 -6.16
CA TYR A 72 -6.31 1.94 -5.02
C TYR A 72 -6.45 3.24 -4.23
N PHE A 73 -7.42 3.32 -3.33
CA PHE A 73 -7.64 4.49 -2.48
C PHE A 73 -7.72 4.04 -1.02
N ASP A 74 -7.04 4.76 -0.13
CA ASP A 74 -7.15 4.56 1.31
C ASP A 74 -8.39 5.28 1.84
N GLN A 75 -9.55 4.65 1.61
CA GLN A 75 -10.83 5.19 2.07
C GLN A 75 -10.80 5.41 3.59
N GLU A 76 -11.18 6.62 3.99
CA GLU A 76 -11.22 7.06 5.39
C GLU A 76 -9.87 7.00 6.13
N GLY A 77 -8.75 6.83 5.39
CA GLY A 77 -7.40 6.77 5.96
C GLY A 77 -7.14 5.53 6.82
N LYS A 78 -7.89 4.44 6.61
CA LYS A 78 -7.83 3.24 7.46
C LYS A 78 -6.44 2.61 7.48
N LEU A 79 -5.82 2.44 6.31
CA LEU A 79 -4.51 1.81 6.19
C LEU A 79 -3.41 2.76 6.70
N THR A 80 -3.48 4.04 6.36
CA THR A 80 -2.57 5.08 6.86
C THR A 80 -2.54 5.08 8.39
N ARG A 81 -3.70 5.06 9.04
CA ARG A 81 -3.81 4.95 10.51
C ARG A 81 -3.29 3.62 11.06
N THR A 82 -3.56 2.52 10.38
CA THR A 82 -3.12 1.19 10.82
C THR A 82 -1.60 1.05 10.78
N PHE A 83 -0.95 1.60 9.75
CA PHE A 83 0.49 1.57 9.60
C PHE A 83 1.22 2.72 10.28
N GLY A 84 0.49 3.71 10.82
CA GLY A 84 1.09 4.88 11.46
C GLY A 84 1.86 5.76 10.47
N ILE A 85 1.36 5.88 9.24
CA ILE A 85 1.94 6.75 8.21
C ILE A 85 1.57 8.20 8.52
N GLU A 86 2.57 9.06 8.65
CA GLU A 86 2.42 10.49 8.92
C GLU A 86 2.65 11.34 7.66
N HIS A 87 3.55 10.93 6.77
CA HIS A 87 3.87 11.64 5.54
C HIS A 87 3.88 10.73 4.31
N THR A 88 3.49 11.31 3.17
CA THR A 88 3.60 10.67 1.85
C THR A 88 4.72 11.30 1.03
N PRO A 89 5.33 10.56 0.08
CA PRO A 89 5.05 9.16 -0.24
C PRO A 89 5.63 8.18 0.79
N ALA A 90 4.91 7.10 1.08
CA ALA A 90 5.31 6.06 2.01
C ALA A 90 5.25 4.66 1.40
N VAL A 91 6.14 3.77 1.82
CA VAL A 91 6.21 2.38 1.37
C VAL A 91 6.07 1.45 2.57
N VAL A 92 5.12 0.52 2.48
CA VAL A 92 4.93 -0.54 3.45
C VAL A 92 5.29 -1.87 2.82
N SER A 93 6.32 -2.52 3.36
CA SER A 93 6.90 -3.76 2.85
C SER A 93 7.02 -4.79 3.98
N GLN A 94 6.92 -6.08 3.67
CA GLN A 94 7.12 -7.12 4.68
C GLN A 94 8.60 -7.21 5.06
N ASN A 95 8.88 -7.22 6.37
CA ASN A 95 10.19 -7.47 6.95
C ASN A 95 10.08 -8.64 7.95
N GLY A 96 10.27 -9.86 7.45
CA GLY A 96 10.03 -11.08 8.20
C GLY A 96 8.58 -11.17 8.69
N LYS A 97 8.38 -11.17 10.01
CA LYS A 97 7.06 -11.22 10.67
C LYS A 97 6.50 -9.83 11.02
N THR A 98 7.07 -8.78 10.48
CA THR A 98 6.66 -7.40 10.72
C THR A 98 6.43 -6.67 9.39
N MET A 99 5.74 -5.54 9.43
CA MET A 99 5.66 -4.61 8.31
C MET A 99 6.61 -3.44 8.58
N ARG A 100 7.49 -3.16 7.64
CA ARG A 100 8.35 -1.97 7.66
C ARG A 100 7.67 -0.85 6.88
N VAL A 101 7.52 0.30 7.53
CA VAL A 101 7.06 1.54 6.92
C VAL A 101 8.28 2.43 6.62
N SER A 102 8.31 3.08 5.47
CA SER A 102 9.35 4.04 5.09
C SER A 102 8.72 5.23 4.40
N GLU A 103 8.92 6.43 4.96
CA GLU A 103 8.42 7.69 4.40
C GLU A 103 9.57 8.39 3.66
N HIS A 104 9.29 8.93 2.48
CA HIS A 104 10.31 9.42 1.57
C HIS A 104 10.12 10.89 1.24
N VAL A 105 11.14 11.70 1.50
CA VAL A 105 11.16 13.08 1.01
C VAL A 105 11.42 13.08 -0.49
N ILE A 106 10.47 13.60 -1.27
CA ILE A 106 10.67 13.90 -2.68
C ILE A 106 10.78 15.42 -2.88
N LYS A 107 11.73 15.84 -3.71
CA LYS A 107 11.81 17.24 -4.09
C LYS A 107 10.66 17.55 -5.05
N PRO A 108 9.86 18.61 -4.84
CA PRO A 108 8.88 19.04 -5.83
C PRO A 108 9.58 19.24 -7.16
N GLY A 109 9.09 18.59 -8.22
CA GLY A 109 9.57 18.87 -9.56
C GLY A 109 9.34 20.36 -9.85
N ARG A 110 10.35 21.07 -10.38
CA ARG A 110 10.16 22.46 -10.81
C ARG A 110 8.92 22.51 -11.72
N PRO A 111 7.96 23.40 -11.47
CA PRO A 111 6.97 23.69 -12.50
C PRO A 111 7.73 24.22 -13.72
N GLY A 112 7.57 23.51 -14.83
CA GLY A 112 8.04 23.96 -16.14
C GLY A 112 7.05 24.92 -16.78
#